data_AF-A0AA46X7K5-F1
#
_entry.id   AF-A0AA46X7K5-F1
#
_cell.length_a   1.000
_cell.length_b   1.000
_cell.length_c   1.000
_cell.angle_alpha   90.00
_cell.angle_beta   90.00
_cell.angle_gamma   90.00
#
_symmetry.space_group_name_H-M   'P 1'
#
loop_
_entity.id
_entity.type
_entity.pdbx_description
1 polymer ?
#
loop_
_entity_poly.entity_id
_entity_poly.type
_entity_poly.pdbx_seq_one_letter_code
_entity_poly.pdbx_strand_id
1 'polypeptide(L)'
;MKKNQKKIKKQNNFEKENNTILDKILSERLLADYSVQDEVKILLLYTEKYIATLSNNYSFSSDIEFSKGYLNKKISLKQLHQRESLALSNLDKLDEFDKNIQELTLLFLNANFLNGVEQNQDIGSFLFLLSNIQDGLCEKFYIFLKTI
;
A
#
# COMPACT_ATOMS: atom_id res chain seq x y z
N MET A 1 20.91 0.49 -24.78
CA MET A 1 19.70 -0.27 -25.20
C MET A 1 19.39 -1.52 -24.37
N LYS A 2 20.35 -2.35 -23.92
CA LYS A 2 20.07 -3.57 -23.12
C LYS A 2 19.45 -3.35 -21.72
N LYS A 3 19.74 -2.23 -21.04
CA LYS A 3 19.18 -1.89 -19.71
C LYS A 3 17.67 -1.58 -19.75
N ASN A 4 17.20 -0.86 -20.78
CA ASN A 4 15.78 -0.52 -20.92
C ASN A 4 14.91 -1.75 -21.22
N GLN A 5 15.39 -2.68 -22.05
CA GLN A 5 14.67 -3.92 -22.35
C GLN A 5 14.50 -4.83 -21.12
N LYS A 6 15.49 -4.84 -20.21
CA LYS A 6 15.37 -5.57 -18.93
C LYS A 6 14.37 -4.92 -17.97
N LYS A 7 14.37 -3.58 -17.86
CA LYS A 7 13.37 -2.86 -17.04
C LYS A 7 11.95 -3.08 -17.57
N ILE A 8 11.73 -2.97 -18.88
CA ILE A 8 10.41 -3.17 -19.51
C ILE A 8 9.91 -4.62 -19.32
N LYS A 9 10.76 -5.64 -19.53
CA LYS A 9 10.37 -7.03 -19.27
C LYS A 9 10.04 -7.31 -17.81
N LYS A 10 10.77 -6.70 -16.87
CA LYS A 10 10.52 -6.84 -15.43
C LYS A 10 9.16 -6.23 -15.07
N GLN A 11 8.87 -5.04 -15.59
CA GLN A 11 7.62 -4.31 -15.36
C GLN A 11 6.40 -5.06 -15.92
N ASN A 12 6.49 -5.59 -17.14
CA ASN A 12 5.41 -6.40 -17.74
C ASN A 12 5.16 -7.72 -16.98
N ASN A 13 6.19 -8.32 -16.38
CA ASN A 13 6.04 -9.51 -15.57
C ASN A 13 5.33 -9.22 -14.24
N PHE A 14 5.66 -8.11 -13.58
CA PHE A 14 4.97 -7.68 -12.36
C PHE A 14 3.52 -7.34 -12.61
N GLU A 15 3.20 -6.65 -13.70
CA GLU A 15 1.82 -6.34 -14.07
C GLU A 15 1.00 -7.63 -14.28
N LYS A 16 1.60 -8.64 -14.92
CA LYS A 16 0.95 -9.94 -15.12
C LYS A 16 0.75 -10.70 -13.80
N GLU A 17 1.73 -10.67 -12.90
CA GLU A 17 1.62 -11.29 -11.57
C GLU A 17 0.54 -10.59 -10.74
N ASN A 18 0.54 -9.27 -10.68
CA ASN A 18 -0.46 -8.46 -9.98
C ASN A 18 -1.87 -8.73 -10.50
N ASN A 19 -2.05 -8.78 -11.81
CA ASN A 19 -3.34 -9.11 -12.42
C ASN A 19 -3.78 -10.53 -12.03
N THR A 20 -2.86 -11.49 -12.00
CA THR A 20 -3.17 -12.87 -11.57
C THR A 20 -3.59 -12.92 -10.09
N ILE A 21 -2.91 -12.19 -9.21
CA ILE A 21 -3.26 -12.13 -7.79
C ILE A 21 -4.59 -11.41 -7.59
N LEU A 22 -4.83 -10.30 -8.29
CA LEU A 22 -6.10 -9.59 -8.27
C LEU A 22 -7.25 -10.51 -8.71
N ASP A 23 -7.08 -11.24 -9.81
CA ASP A 23 -8.08 -12.19 -10.30
C ASP A 23 -8.38 -13.29 -9.27
N LYS A 24 -7.36 -13.81 -8.56
CA LYS A 24 -7.56 -14.76 -7.45
C LYS A 24 -8.39 -14.15 -6.32
N ILE A 25 -8.04 -12.94 -5.87
CA ILE A 25 -8.74 -12.24 -4.79
C ILE A 25 -10.22 -12.02 -5.15
N LEU A 26 -10.48 -11.58 -6.38
CA LEU A 26 -11.83 -11.32 -6.87
C LEU A 26 -12.64 -12.62 -7.07
N SER A 27 -12.03 -13.65 -7.67
CA SER A 27 -12.71 -14.93 -7.93
C SER A 27 -13.03 -15.71 -6.67
N GLU A 28 -12.14 -15.67 -5.67
CA GLU A 28 -12.38 -16.25 -4.34
C GLU A 28 -13.23 -15.34 -3.43
N ARG A 29 -13.60 -14.15 -3.90
CA ARG A 29 -14.43 -13.18 -3.16
C ARG A 29 -13.86 -12.83 -1.78
N LEU A 30 -12.53 -12.80 -1.63
CA LEU A 30 -11.85 -12.67 -0.33
C LEU A 30 -12.15 -11.35 0.40
N LEU A 31 -12.60 -10.33 -0.32
CA LEU A 31 -12.97 -9.04 0.25
C LEU A 31 -14.46 -8.69 0.07
N ALA A 32 -15.26 -9.59 -0.55
CA ALA A 32 -16.60 -9.24 -1.02
C ALA A 32 -17.63 -8.94 0.09
N ASP A 33 -17.37 -9.40 1.32
CA ASP A 33 -18.26 -9.20 2.47
C ASP A 33 -17.81 -8.03 3.37
N TYR A 34 -16.69 -7.37 3.05
CA TYR A 34 -16.20 -6.22 3.80
C TYR A 34 -16.79 -4.92 3.25
N SER A 35 -17.02 -3.95 4.13
CA SER A 35 -17.26 -2.59 3.69
C SER A 35 -15.96 -2.00 3.14
N VAL A 36 -16.05 -0.99 2.27
CA VAL A 36 -14.85 -0.29 1.76
C VAL A 36 -13.96 0.24 2.90
N GLN A 37 -14.56 0.72 3.99
CA GLN A 37 -13.78 1.15 5.16
C GLN A 37 -13.05 -0.01 5.85
N ASP A 38 -13.64 -1.21 5.86
CA ASP A 38 -13.00 -2.38 6.44
C ASP A 38 -11.92 -2.94 5.51
N GLU A 39 -12.10 -2.88 4.19
CA GLU A 39 -11.03 -3.16 3.22
C GLU A 39 -9.82 -2.27 3.47
N VAL A 40 -10.01 -0.95 3.57
CA VAL A 40 -8.93 0.00 3.89
C VAL A 40 -8.22 -0.37 5.20
N LYS A 41 -8.95 -0.76 6.24
CA LYS A 41 -8.36 -1.20 7.52
C LYS A 41 -7.56 -2.49 7.37
N ILE A 42 -8.00 -3.42 6.52
CA ILE A 42 -7.29 -4.66 6.23
C ILE A 42 -5.97 -4.35 5.50
N LEU A 43 -6.01 -3.49 4.48
CA LEU A 43 -4.80 -3.05 3.76
C LEU A 43 -3.81 -2.35 4.70
N LEU A 44 -4.32 -1.48 5.58
CA LEU A 44 -3.52 -0.76 6.58
C LEU A 44 -2.90 -1.73 7.60
N LEU A 45 -3.66 -2.72 8.06
CA LEU A 45 -3.20 -3.75 8.99
C LEU A 45 -2.09 -4.61 8.39
N TYR A 46 -2.24 -5.02 7.13
CA TYR A 46 -1.19 -5.75 6.43
C TYR A 46 0.09 -4.91 6.30
N THR A 47 -0.07 -3.65 5.89
CA THR A 47 1.05 -2.71 5.71
C THR A 47 1.82 -2.51 7.01
N GLU A 48 1.11 -2.30 8.12
CA GLU A 48 1.72 -2.18 9.45
C GLU A 48 2.55 -3.41 9.80
N LYS A 49 1.96 -4.61 9.69
CA LYS A 49 2.57 -5.84 10.19
C LYS A 49 3.76 -6.29 9.34
N TYR A 50 3.63 -6.17 8.01
CA TYR A 50 4.51 -6.87 7.09
C TYR A 50 5.34 -5.95 6.21
N ILE A 51 4.97 -4.67 6.05
CA ILE A 51 5.65 -3.77 5.12
C ILE A 51 6.43 -2.67 5.84
N ALA A 52 5.80 -1.96 6.78
CA ALA A 52 6.47 -0.93 7.57
C ALA A 52 7.64 -1.48 8.40
N THR A 53 7.66 -2.79 8.66
CA THR A 53 8.71 -3.51 9.39
C THR A 53 9.88 -3.98 8.52
N LEU A 54 9.81 -3.80 7.19
CA LEU A 54 10.89 -4.19 6.27
C LEU A 54 12.08 -3.23 6.29
N SER A 55 11.90 -2.03 6.84
CA SER A 55 12.93 -1.01 6.99
C SER A 55 12.98 -0.49 8.43
N ASN A 56 14.14 0.02 8.82
CA ASN A 56 14.34 0.66 10.13
C ASN A 56 13.92 2.15 10.12
N ASN A 57 13.40 2.66 9.01
CA ASN A 57 12.95 4.03 8.90
C ASN A 57 11.64 4.23 9.68
N TYR A 58 11.75 4.92 10.81
CA TYR A 58 10.62 5.18 11.71
C TYR A 58 9.50 6.01 11.06
N SER A 59 9.74 6.68 9.94
CA SER A 59 8.69 7.45 9.25
C SER A 59 7.54 6.54 8.83
N PHE A 60 7.81 5.30 8.44
CA PHE A 60 6.77 4.39 7.94
C PHE A 60 5.81 3.98 9.05
N SER A 61 6.32 3.59 10.22
CA SER A 61 5.45 3.30 11.36
C SER A 61 4.67 4.54 11.83
N SER A 62 5.31 5.71 11.80
CA SER A 62 4.66 6.97 12.12
C SER A 62 3.51 7.31 11.15
N ASP A 63 3.68 7.06 9.85
CA ASP A 63 2.61 7.25 8.86
C ASP A 63 1.38 6.40 9.20
N ILE A 64 1.60 5.12 9.50
CA ILE A 64 0.55 4.17 9.88
C ILE A 64 -0.16 4.62 11.16
N GLU A 65 0.57 5.11 12.16
CA GLU A 65 -0.03 5.65 13.39
C GLU A 65 -0.92 6.87 13.11
N PHE A 66 -0.52 7.76 12.21
CA PHE A 66 -1.33 8.91 11.80
C PHE A 66 -2.60 8.47 11.06
N SER A 67 -2.50 7.52 10.13
CA SER A 67 -3.64 6.95 9.42
C SER A 67 -4.64 6.31 10.39
N LYS A 68 -4.16 5.50 11.34
CA LYS A 68 -4.99 4.91 12.40
C LYS A 68 -5.61 5.96 13.30
N GLY A 69 -4.84 6.99 13.66
CA GLY A 69 -5.32 8.10 14.47
C GLY A 69 -6.45 8.84 13.76
N TYR A 70 -6.35 9.02 12.44
CA TYR A 70 -7.38 9.67 11.63
C TYR A 70 -8.66 8.84 11.57
N LEU A 71 -8.55 7.56 11.21
CA LEU A 71 -9.69 6.63 11.17
C LEU A 71 -10.42 6.54 12.53
N ASN A 72 -9.67 6.67 13.64
CA ASN A 72 -10.21 6.66 15.00
C ASN A 72 -10.60 8.05 15.54
N LYS A 73 -10.62 9.10 14.70
CA LYS A 73 -10.98 10.48 15.07
C LYS A 73 -10.09 11.10 16.17
N LYS A 74 -8.87 10.58 16.35
CA LYS A 74 -7.85 11.11 17.28
C LYS A 74 -6.91 12.12 16.61
N ILE A 75 -6.77 12.04 15.29
CA ILE A 75 -6.00 12.95 14.44
C ILE A 75 -7.00 13.70 13.56
N SER A 76 -6.84 15.02 13.45
CA SER A 76 -7.63 15.85 12.52
C SER A 76 -7.15 15.72 11.07
N LEU A 77 -8.02 16.04 10.11
CA LEU A 77 -7.65 16.10 8.68
C LEU A 77 -6.41 16.99 8.44
N LYS A 78 -6.33 18.13 9.15
CA LYS A 78 -5.18 19.05 9.06
C LYS A 78 -3.88 18.37 9.47
N GLN A 79 -3.89 17.60 10.55
CA GLN A 79 -2.71 16.87 11.03
C GLN A 79 -2.32 15.75 10.06
N LEU A 80 -3.30 15.06 9.47
CA LEU A 80 -3.05 14.04 8.44
C LEU A 80 -2.37 14.66 7.20
N HIS A 81 -2.90 15.76 6.66
CA HIS A 81 -2.31 16.46 5.52
C HIS A 81 -0.90 17.02 5.81
N GLN A 82 -0.65 17.46 7.04
CA GLN A 82 0.69 17.89 7.47
C GLN A 82 1.68 16.72 7.42
N ARG A 83 1.25 15.53 7.85
CA ARG A 83 2.07 14.31 7.79
C ARG A 83 2.31 13.88 6.34
N GLU A 84 1.28 13.88 5.51
CA GLU A 84 1.37 13.60 4.06
C GLU A 84 2.38 14.53 3.38
N SER A 85 2.28 15.84 3.61
CA SER A 85 3.19 16.85 3.05
C SER A 85 4.64 16.59 3.48
N LEU A 86 4.86 16.20 4.74
CA LEU A 86 6.18 15.87 5.25
C LEU A 86 6.75 14.61 4.58
N ALA A 87 5.94 13.56 4.45
CA ALA A 87 6.31 12.33 3.76
C ALA A 87 6.70 12.59 2.29
N LEU A 88 5.88 13.36 1.55
CA LEU A 88 6.18 13.78 0.18
C LEU A 88 7.50 14.54 0.07
N SER A 89 7.74 15.49 0.98
CA SER A 89 8.97 16.32 0.98
C SER A 89 10.26 15.53 1.24
N ASN A 90 10.14 14.30 1.75
CA ASN A 90 11.28 13.44 2.07
C ASN A 90 11.54 12.35 1.02
N LEU A 91 10.63 12.14 0.05
CA LEU A 91 10.75 11.08 -0.96
C LEU A 91 12.09 11.09 -1.71
N ASP A 92 12.59 12.26 -2.09
CA ASP A 92 13.84 12.39 -2.85
C ASP A 92 15.11 12.18 -2.02
N LYS A 93 14.96 12.04 -0.69
CA LYS A 93 16.07 11.77 0.23
C LYS A 93 16.21 10.28 0.56
N LEU A 94 15.24 9.47 0.17
CA LEU A 94 15.22 8.03 0.43
C LEU A 94 15.95 7.27 -0.68
N ASP A 95 16.51 6.12 -0.33
CA ASP A 95 16.94 5.15 -1.35
C ASP A 95 15.73 4.53 -2.07
N GLU A 96 15.98 3.81 -3.17
CA GLU A 96 14.91 3.26 -4.01
C GLU A 96 13.99 2.30 -3.23
N PHE A 97 14.51 1.54 -2.27
CA PHE A 97 13.72 0.59 -1.49
C PHE A 97 12.81 1.30 -0.49
N ASP A 98 13.38 2.19 0.31
CA ASP A 98 12.63 3.01 1.27
C ASP A 98 11.63 3.94 0.57
N LYS A 99 11.96 4.44 -0.62
CA LYS A 99 11.03 5.24 -1.43
C LYS A 99 9.79 4.43 -1.82
N ASN A 100 9.95 3.18 -2.24
CA ASN A 100 8.81 2.32 -2.59
C ASN A 100 7.92 2.02 -1.36
N ILE A 101 8.50 1.86 -0.17
CA ILE A 101 7.73 1.73 1.08
C ILE A 101 6.99 3.04 1.40
N GLN A 102 7.66 4.20 1.25
CA GLN A 102 7.07 5.51 1.49
C GLN A 102 5.90 5.82 0.54
N GLU A 103 5.99 5.41 -0.72
CA GLU A 103 4.90 5.53 -1.70
C GLU A 103 3.67 4.69 -1.28
N LEU A 104 3.90 3.50 -0.71
CA LEU A 104 2.81 2.71 -0.13
C LEU A 104 2.20 3.37 1.11
N THR A 105 3.01 3.87 2.05
CA THR A 105 2.47 4.50 3.26
C THR A 105 1.76 5.82 2.96
N LEU A 106 2.16 6.54 1.91
CA LEU A 106 1.48 7.74 1.41
C LEU A 106 0.04 7.47 0.97
N LEU A 107 -0.26 6.30 0.41
CA LEU A 107 -1.63 5.90 0.11
C LEU A 107 -2.54 6.01 1.35
N PHE A 108 -2.02 5.61 2.50
CA PHE A 108 -2.74 5.69 3.78
C PHE A 108 -2.70 7.07 4.44
N LEU A 109 -1.95 8.03 3.91
CA LEU A 109 -2.01 9.42 4.37
C LEU A 109 -3.03 10.25 3.56
N ASN A 110 -3.53 9.72 2.44
CA ASN A 110 -4.60 10.33 1.66
C ASN A 110 -5.96 10.10 2.33
N ALA A 111 -6.63 11.20 2.70
CA ALA A 111 -7.93 11.14 3.37
C ALA A 111 -9.04 10.55 2.49
N ASN A 112 -9.02 10.75 1.17
CA ASN A 112 -10.03 10.19 0.26
C ASN A 112 -9.95 8.67 0.23
N PHE A 113 -8.73 8.13 0.17
CA PHE A 113 -8.48 6.70 0.29
C PHE A 113 -8.96 6.17 1.64
N LEU A 114 -8.53 6.79 2.75
CA LEU A 114 -8.95 6.37 4.09
C LEU A 114 -10.47 6.40 4.31
N ASN A 115 -11.17 7.34 3.67
CA ASN A 115 -12.62 7.47 3.76
C ASN A 115 -13.38 6.56 2.77
N GLY A 116 -12.69 5.81 1.91
CA GLY A 116 -13.29 4.89 0.95
C GLY A 116 -14.04 5.58 -0.18
N VAL A 117 -13.55 6.75 -0.61
CA VAL A 117 -14.17 7.55 -1.70
C VAL A 117 -13.75 7.03 -3.09
N GLU A 118 -12.60 6.36 -3.22
CA GLU A 118 -12.02 5.89 -4.51
C GLU A 118 -12.20 4.38 -4.76
N GLN A 119 -13.46 3.90 -4.80
CA GLN A 119 -13.82 2.48 -4.60
C GLN A 119 -13.39 1.44 -5.66
N ASN A 120 -12.82 1.80 -6.81
CA ASN A 120 -12.58 0.82 -7.90
C ASN A 120 -11.09 0.58 -8.24
N GLN A 121 -10.15 1.28 -7.61
CA GLN A 121 -8.72 1.15 -7.93
C GLN A 121 -7.83 0.85 -6.71
N ASP A 122 -8.41 0.73 -5.51
CA ASP A 122 -7.65 0.69 -4.26
C ASP A 122 -6.83 -0.60 -4.11
N ILE A 123 -7.42 -1.77 -4.33
CA ILE A 123 -6.70 -3.06 -4.23
C ILE A 123 -5.66 -3.20 -5.36
N GLY A 124 -6.01 -2.82 -6.59
CA GLY A 124 -5.09 -2.89 -7.72
C GLY A 124 -3.88 -1.97 -7.53
N SER A 125 -4.10 -0.74 -7.08
CA SER A 125 -3.03 0.22 -6.77
C SER A 125 -2.19 -0.26 -5.60
N PHE A 126 -2.81 -0.83 -4.57
CA PHE A 126 -2.11 -1.44 -3.45
C PHE A 126 -1.20 -2.60 -3.88
N LEU A 127 -1.70 -3.53 -4.69
CA LEU A 127 -0.90 -4.63 -5.25
C LEU A 127 0.24 -4.12 -6.14
N PHE A 128 -0.01 -3.09 -6.95
CA PHE A 128 1.03 -2.45 -7.73
C PHE A 128 2.15 -1.90 -6.85
N LEU A 129 1.82 -1.17 -5.78
CA LEU A 129 2.80 -0.62 -4.84
C LEU A 129 3.56 -1.73 -4.10
N LEU A 130 2.90 -2.80 -3.68
CA LEU A 130 3.57 -3.98 -3.08
C LEU A 130 4.60 -4.59 -4.04
N SER A 131 4.25 -4.71 -5.32
CA SER A 131 5.15 -5.30 -6.34
C SER A 131 6.40 -4.45 -6.61
N ASN A 132 6.35 -3.14 -6.33
CA ASN A 132 7.51 -2.26 -6.44
C ASN A 132 8.49 -2.42 -5.26
N ILE A 133 8.00 -2.82 -4.08
CA ILE A 133 8.83 -2.96 -2.87
C ILE A 133 9.69 -4.22 -2.96
N GLN A 134 9.07 -5.39 -3.09
CA GLN A 134 9.76 -6.68 -3.10
C GLN A 134 8.93 -7.79 -3.74
N ASP A 135 9.59 -8.65 -4.51
CA ASP A 135 9.00 -9.86 -5.10
C ASP A 135 8.29 -10.73 -4.05
N GLY A 136 7.09 -11.23 -4.40
CA GLY A 136 6.29 -12.13 -3.56
C GLY A 136 5.44 -11.45 -2.49
N LEU A 137 5.48 -10.12 -2.33
CA LEU A 137 4.59 -9.42 -1.39
C LEU A 137 3.11 -9.53 -1.78
N CYS A 138 2.78 -9.51 -3.08
CA CYS A 138 1.41 -9.70 -3.55
C CYS A 138 0.84 -11.09 -3.18
N GLU A 139 1.63 -12.15 -3.37
CA GLU A 139 1.23 -13.51 -2.97
C GLU A 139 1.12 -13.63 -1.43
N LYS A 140 2.02 -13.00 -0.66
CA LYS A 140 1.90 -12.95 0.81
C LYS A 140 0.64 -12.21 1.25
N PHE A 141 0.25 -11.13 0.56
CA PHE A 141 -0.99 -10.43 0.85
C PHE A 141 -2.22 -11.30 0.56
N TYR A 142 -2.24 -11.99 -0.58
CA TYR A 142 -3.29 -12.96 -0.89
C TYR A 142 -3.40 -14.06 0.18
N ILE A 143 -2.28 -14.64 0.62
CA ILE A 143 -2.27 -15.63 1.71
C ILE A 143 -2.82 -15.02 3.01
N PHE A 144 -2.42 -13.79 3.35
CA PHE A 144 -2.94 -13.09 4.52
C PHE A 144 -4.46 -12.91 4.48
N LEU A 145 -5.03 -12.53 3.33
CA LEU A 145 -6.49 -12.41 3.17
C LEU A 145 -7.24 -13.71 3.45
N LYS A 146 -6.62 -14.88 3.29
CA LYS A 146 -7.23 -16.19 3.60
C LYS A 146 -7.19 -16.55 5.08
N THR A 147 -6.56 -15.72 5.91
CA THR A 147 -6.40 -15.97 7.35
C THR A 147 -7.28 -15.08 8.23
N ILE A 148 -8.01 -14.14 7.63
CA ILE A 148 -8.87 -13.17 8.33
C ILE A 148 -10.35 -13.50 8.17
#